data_AF-A0A506UR12-F1
#
_entry.id   AF-A0A506UR12-F1
#
_cell.length_a   1.000
_cell.length_b   1.000
_cell.length_c   1.000
_cell.angle_alpha   90.00
_cell.angle_beta   90.00
_cell.angle_gamma   90.00
#
_symmetry.space_group_name_H-M   'P 1'
#
loop_
_entity.id
_entity.type
_entity.pdbx_description
1 polymer ?
#
loop_
_entity_poly.entity_id
_entity_poly.type
_entity_poly.pdbx_seq_one_letter_code
_entity_poly.pdbx_strand_id
1 'polypeptide(L)'
;MNAQLPISVPLASPSDFNGWRSWSRQLLHDRVPGTDIDWQITPPADLYAPVSERSLPQTAPAFAIPRDTARLISAVFASGHPERFSLLYRLLEHYRDTPAQPVEPDLLGKLQALAAQARAQALELRACLPPPLQSTPAFRHVQVPVPLLDSQASALWRLRPQPWLMHTPGRLLLCENSQIIFAPEPPSIPDTDTAPEAQTEKALFLHDFAQRHGQSAQHSIYWRGVDTFRLPPAPEEIDQASSLHALRCLAVDCAFCPLSQAANRTVFGEGATGARLIFVGEQPGDQEDLTGRPFVGPAGQLFDQALQEAGGQRGDYWLTNAVKHFRFIQTPARRLHQKPEAQHVQACAPWLAAERRLLAPQVTVMLGVTAASAILGRPVTISRERSRLFDLPSGGKGLVTVHPSFLLRVPDPQRRAEEYRKFVTDLKLALSALAPDSKEE
;
A
#
# COMPACT_ATOMS: atom_id res chain seq x y z
N MET A 1 -13.52 -14.51 51.13
CA MET A 1 -12.75 -14.39 49.88
C MET A 1 -12.49 -12.91 49.68
N ASN A 2 -11.26 -12.42 49.95
CA ASN A 2 -10.89 -11.05 49.60
C ASN A 2 -10.76 -11.01 48.07
N ALA A 3 -11.69 -10.34 47.39
CA ALA A 3 -11.51 -10.04 45.98
C ALA A 3 -10.27 -9.14 45.86
N GLN A 4 -9.19 -9.69 45.31
CA GLN A 4 -7.97 -8.95 45.05
C GLN A 4 -8.32 -7.92 43.97
N LEU A 5 -8.06 -6.64 44.24
CA LEU A 5 -8.35 -5.57 43.28
C LEU A 5 -7.56 -5.82 41.98
N PRO A 6 -8.16 -5.56 40.80
CA PRO A 6 -7.47 -5.75 39.53
C PRO A 6 -6.22 -4.86 39.47
N ILE A 7 -5.16 -5.40 38.89
CA ILE A 7 -3.89 -4.73 38.66
C ILE A 7 -4.10 -3.74 37.51
N SER A 8 -3.96 -2.44 37.81
CA SER A 8 -3.98 -1.40 36.78
C SER A 8 -2.68 -1.43 35.97
N VAL A 9 -2.81 -1.55 34.65
CA VAL A 9 -1.70 -1.62 33.70
C VAL A 9 -1.76 -0.43 32.75
N PRO A 10 -0.83 0.53 32.87
CA PRO A 10 -0.86 1.75 32.06
C PRO A 10 -0.28 1.51 30.66
N LEU A 11 -0.96 2.05 29.66
CA LEU A 11 -0.52 2.18 28.27
C LEU A 11 -0.47 3.66 27.89
N ALA A 12 0.58 4.08 27.18
CA ALA A 12 0.79 5.50 26.90
C ALA A 12 -0.19 6.07 25.86
N SER A 13 -0.74 5.22 24.99
CA SER A 13 -1.72 5.63 23.99
C SER A 13 -2.55 4.44 23.53
N PRO A 14 -3.69 4.67 22.85
CA PRO A 14 -4.47 3.60 22.24
C PRO A 14 -3.69 2.74 21.23
N SER A 15 -2.60 3.29 20.69
CA SER A 15 -1.74 2.71 19.65
C SER A 15 -0.47 2.05 20.22
N ASP A 16 -0.35 1.96 21.55
CA ASP A 16 0.86 1.55 22.25
C ASP A 16 1.11 0.03 22.27
N PHE A 17 1.33 -0.55 21.09
CA PHE A 17 1.51 -1.99 20.92
C PHE A 17 2.72 -2.53 21.68
N ASN A 18 3.85 -1.80 21.67
CA ASN A 18 5.04 -2.21 22.40
C ASN A 18 4.81 -2.25 23.92
N GLY A 19 4.04 -1.31 24.45
CA GLY A 19 3.69 -1.28 25.88
C GLY A 19 2.84 -2.48 26.25
N TRP A 20 1.77 -2.69 25.49
CA TRP A 20 0.89 -3.83 25.67
C TRP A 20 1.65 -5.15 25.55
N ARG A 21 2.56 -5.30 24.57
CA ARG A 21 3.37 -6.50 24.38
C ARG A 21 4.32 -6.76 25.56
N SER A 22 5.01 -5.73 26.05
CA SER A 22 5.94 -5.87 27.17
C SER A 22 5.21 -6.23 28.46
N TRP A 23 4.11 -5.54 28.78
CA TRP A 23 3.27 -5.86 29.93
C TRP A 23 2.66 -7.25 29.83
N SER A 24 2.10 -7.61 28.67
CA SER A 24 1.52 -8.93 28.47
C SER A 24 2.53 -10.04 28.73
N ARG A 25 3.78 -9.90 28.26
CA ARG A 25 4.84 -10.88 28.51
C ARG A 25 5.16 -11.01 30.00
N GLN A 26 5.30 -9.90 30.71
CA GLN A 26 5.58 -9.91 32.14
C GLN A 26 4.42 -10.56 32.92
N LEU A 27 3.19 -10.14 32.69
CA LEU A 27 2.02 -10.66 33.38
C LEU A 27 1.77 -12.14 33.07
N LEU A 28 2.02 -12.58 31.83
CA LEU A 28 1.93 -13.99 31.46
C LEU A 28 2.99 -14.83 32.18
N HIS A 29 4.20 -14.31 32.32
CA HIS A 29 5.29 -14.94 33.09
C HIS A 29 4.93 -15.07 34.57
N ASP A 30 4.35 -14.01 35.15
CA ASP A 30 3.91 -13.95 36.54
C ASP A 30 2.60 -14.71 36.81
N ARG A 31 2.03 -15.35 35.77
CA ARG A 31 0.78 -16.13 35.83
C ARG A 31 -0.42 -15.31 36.36
N VAL A 32 -0.47 -14.02 36.05
CA VAL A 32 -1.61 -13.15 36.39
C VAL A 32 -2.81 -13.55 35.51
N PRO A 33 -3.99 -13.86 36.09
CA PRO A 33 -5.19 -14.14 35.30
C PRO A 33 -5.63 -12.91 34.52
N GLY A 34 -6.09 -13.10 33.27
CA GLY A 34 -6.58 -11.98 32.45
C GLY A 34 -7.75 -11.19 33.06
N THR A 35 -8.52 -11.81 33.96
CA THR A 35 -9.63 -11.19 34.70
C THR A 35 -9.18 -10.18 35.75
N ASP A 36 -7.92 -10.27 36.17
CA ASP A 36 -7.37 -9.49 37.27
C ASP A 36 -6.55 -8.30 36.73
N ILE A 37 -6.70 -7.97 35.44
CA ILE A 37 -5.96 -6.91 34.75
C ILE A 37 -6.94 -5.83 34.29
N ASP A 38 -6.67 -4.58 34.68
CA ASP A 38 -7.35 -3.39 34.16
C ASP A 38 -6.40 -2.60 33.25
N TRP A 39 -6.67 -2.58 31.95
CA TRP A 39 -5.84 -1.87 30.97
C TRP A 39 -6.28 -0.41 30.87
N GLN A 40 -5.41 0.53 31.23
CA GLN A 40 -5.73 1.96 31.24
C GLN A 40 -4.86 2.74 30.25
N ILE A 41 -5.47 3.62 29.46
CA ILE A 41 -4.74 4.58 28.64
C ILE A 41 -4.39 5.77 29.52
N THR A 42 -3.11 5.91 29.87
CA THR A 42 -2.59 7.00 30.69
C THR A 42 -1.51 7.71 29.88
N PRO A 43 -1.88 8.73 29.08
CA PRO A 43 -0.90 9.45 28.28
C PRO A 43 0.12 10.15 29.18
N PRO A 44 1.39 10.23 28.73
CA PRO A 44 2.41 10.98 29.45
C PRO A 44 2.02 12.45 29.57
N ALA A 45 2.52 13.14 30.59
CA ALA A 45 2.37 14.59 30.72
C ALA A 45 3.04 15.33 29.53
N ASP A 46 4.10 14.74 28.97
CA ASP A 46 4.76 15.21 27.76
C ASP A 46 4.73 14.11 26.67
N LEU A 47 3.85 14.29 25.68
CA LEU A 47 3.75 13.44 24.48
C LEU A 47 5.03 13.48 23.61
N TYR A 48 5.93 14.42 23.87
CA TYR A 48 7.18 14.64 23.14
C TYR A 48 8.41 14.13 23.91
N ALA A 49 8.21 13.54 25.11
CA ALA A 49 9.28 13.04 25.97
C ALA A 49 10.18 11.99 25.28
N PRO A 50 11.50 11.97 25.60
CA PRO A 50 12.47 11.03 25.02
C PRO A 50 12.29 9.57 25.50
N VAL A 51 12.84 8.61 24.74
CA VAL A 51 12.57 7.14 24.91
C VAL A 51 12.93 6.66 26.31
N SER A 52 13.94 7.30 26.91
CA SER A 52 14.49 7.01 28.23
C SER A 52 13.51 7.20 29.38
N GLU A 53 12.42 7.96 29.21
CA GLU A 53 11.43 8.19 30.28
C GLU A 53 10.35 7.11 30.34
N ARG A 54 10.29 6.25 29.32
CA ARG A 54 9.27 5.22 29.23
C ARG A 54 9.66 3.99 30.08
N SER A 55 9.08 3.90 31.27
CA SER A 55 9.25 2.75 32.17
C SER A 55 8.39 1.56 31.72
N LEU A 56 8.98 0.62 30.98
CA LEU A 56 8.38 -0.68 30.67
C LEU A 56 8.91 -1.75 31.62
N PRO A 57 8.12 -2.80 31.93
CA PRO A 57 8.62 -3.94 32.69
C PRO A 57 9.78 -4.60 31.94
N GLN A 58 10.68 -5.25 32.68
CA GLN A 58 11.71 -6.08 32.06
C GLN A 58 11.04 -7.14 31.19
N THR A 59 11.53 -7.33 29.96
CA THR A 59 10.88 -8.22 29.02
C THR A 59 11.10 -9.67 29.42
N ALA A 60 10.09 -10.31 30.00
CA ALA A 60 10.10 -11.74 30.31
C ALA A 60 10.29 -12.62 29.04
N PRO A 61 10.75 -13.88 29.16
CA PRO A 61 10.98 -14.78 28.02
C PRO A 61 9.77 -14.92 27.09
N ALA A 62 10.02 -15.04 25.78
CA ALA A 62 8.96 -15.25 24.79
C ALA A 62 8.54 -16.72 24.75
N PHE A 63 7.28 -16.97 24.41
CA PHE A 63 6.84 -18.27 23.90
C PHE A 63 6.42 -18.16 22.44
N ALA A 64 6.42 -19.28 21.74
CA ALA A 64 6.08 -19.33 20.32
C ALA A 64 4.57 -19.25 20.11
N ILE A 65 4.15 -18.45 19.12
CA ILE A 65 2.76 -18.41 18.63
C ILE A 65 2.74 -18.65 17.12
N PRO A 66 1.65 -19.22 16.56
CA PRO A 66 1.48 -19.33 15.12
C PRO A 66 1.53 -17.98 14.41
N ARG A 67 2.01 -17.97 13.16
CA ARG A 67 2.10 -16.73 12.34
C ARG A 67 0.74 -16.08 12.11
N ASP A 68 -0.31 -16.87 11.90
CA ASP A 68 -1.65 -16.33 11.67
C ASP A 68 -2.24 -15.73 12.95
N THR A 69 -1.88 -16.28 14.12
CA THR A 69 -2.19 -15.66 15.42
C THR A 69 -1.50 -14.31 15.57
N ALA A 70 -0.22 -14.19 15.19
CA ALA A 70 0.47 -12.91 15.22
C ALA A 70 -0.20 -11.86 14.33
N ARG A 71 -0.67 -12.25 13.13
CA ARG A 71 -1.43 -11.36 12.24
C ARG A 71 -2.79 -10.97 12.83
N LEU A 72 -3.49 -11.91 13.46
CA LEU A 72 -4.75 -11.66 14.15
C LEU A 72 -4.58 -10.65 15.28
N ILE A 73 -3.50 -10.77 16.07
CA ILE A 73 -3.15 -9.83 17.15
C ILE A 73 -3.03 -8.41 16.60
N SER A 74 -2.23 -8.19 15.54
CA SER A 74 -2.07 -6.86 14.93
C SER A 74 -3.40 -6.26 14.45
N ALA A 75 -4.26 -7.09 13.81
CA ALA A 75 -5.55 -6.65 13.31
C ALA A 75 -6.51 -6.22 14.42
N VAL A 76 -6.67 -7.07 15.44
CA VAL A 76 -7.55 -6.79 16.59
C VAL A 76 -7.02 -5.61 17.40
N PHE A 77 -5.70 -5.47 17.54
CA PHE A 77 -5.12 -4.32 18.22
C PHE A 77 -5.47 -3.00 17.51
N ALA A 78 -5.42 -3.00 16.17
CA ALA A 78 -5.77 -1.85 15.35
C ALA A 78 -7.29 -1.53 15.35
N SER A 79 -8.15 -2.49 15.68
CA SER A 79 -9.63 -2.31 15.68
C SER A 79 -10.13 -1.20 16.61
N GLY A 80 -9.35 -0.80 17.61
CA GLY A 80 -9.77 0.20 18.59
C GLY A 80 -10.89 -0.24 19.54
N HIS A 81 -11.35 -1.51 19.47
CA HIS A 81 -12.38 -2.03 20.37
C HIS A 81 -11.94 -1.88 21.85
N PRO A 82 -12.83 -1.47 22.77
CA PRO A 82 -12.47 -1.22 24.18
C PRO A 82 -11.81 -2.43 24.85
N GLU A 83 -12.34 -3.63 24.62
CA GLU A 83 -11.86 -4.87 25.25
C GLU A 83 -10.68 -5.53 24.50
N ARG A 84 -10.15 -4.92 23.45
CA ARG A 84 -9.15 -5.56 22.58
C ARG A 84 -7.91 -6.05 23.35
N PHE A 85 -7.44 -5.29 24.33
CA PHE A 85 -6.25 -5.67 25.12
C PHE A 85 -6.52 -6.91 25.97
N SER A 86 -7.67 -6.97 26.64
CA SER A 86 -8.08 -8.11 27.47
C SER A 86 -8.34 -9.35 26.63
N LEU A 87 -9.02 -9.22 25.48
CA LEU A 87 -9.26 -10.33 24.56
C LEU A 87 -7.96 -10.91 24.00
N LEU A 88 -7.03 -10.04 23.59
CA LEU A 88 -5.72 -10.46 23.10
C LEU A 88 -4.86 -11.08 24.20
N TYR A 89 -4.94 -10.57 25.44
CA TYR A 89 -4.26 -11.18 26.57
C TYR A 89 -4.78 -12.60 26.83
N ARG A 90 -6.10 -12.80 26.86
CA ARG A 90 -6.72 -14.13 26.99
C ARG A 90 -6.28 -15.11 25.90
N LEU A 91 -6.12 -14.62 24.66
CA LEU A 91 -5.57 -15.44 23.57
C LEU A 91 -4.14 -15.90 23.89
N LEU A 92 -3.29 -14.99 24.35
CA LEU A 92 -1.92 -15.32 24.72
C LEU A 92 -1.83 -16.24 25.94
N GLU A 93 -2.73 -16.08 26.90
CA GLU A 93 -2.89 -16.96 28.05
C GLU A 93 -3.22 -18.40 27.63
N HIS A 94 -4.16 -18.58 26.68
CA HIS A 94 -4.44 -19.88 26.08
C HIS A 94 -3.19 -20.55 25.48
N TYR A 95 -2.38 -19.80 24.73
CA TYR A 95 -1.16 -20.35 24.13
C TYR A 95 -0.06 -20.65 25.16
N ARG A 96 0.00 -19.89 26.26
CA ARG A 96 0.92 -20.17 27.38
C ARG A 96 0.58 -21.48 28.07
N ASP A 97 -0.71 -21.69 28.37
CA ASP A 97 -1.16 -22.78 29.24
C ASP A 97 -1.44 -24.07 28.47
N THR A 98 -2.04 -23.93 27.28
CA THR A 98 -2.54 -25.06 26.48
C THR A 98 -2.20 -24.90 24.99
N PRO A 99 -0.91 -24.78 24.60
CA PRO A 99 -0.50 -24.49 23.22
C PRO A 99 -0.96 -25.52 22.18
N ALA A 100 -1.18 -26.77 22.61
CA ALA A 100 -1.65 -27.85 21.75
C ALA A 100 -3.18 -27.92 21.59
N GLN A 101 -3.93 -27.19 22.42
CA GLN A 101 -5.39 -27.19 22.38
C GLN A 101 -5.89 -26.08 21.44
N PRO A 102 -7.03 -26.30 20.76
CA PRO A 102 -7.67 -25.25 19.97
C PRO A 102 -8.14 -24.12 20.89
N VAL A 103 -8.05 -22.88 20.41
CA VAL A 103 -8.60 -21.71 21.10
C VAL A 103 -10.11 -21.87 21.25
N GLU A 104 -10.67 -21.43 22.38
CA GLU A 104 -12.12 -21.42 22.63
C GLU A 104 -12.88 -20.78 21.44
N PRO A 105 -13.91 -21.45 20.88
CA PRO A 105 -14.61 -20.96 19.69
C PRO A 105 -15.21 -19.55 19.84
N ASP A 106 -15.77 -19.21 21.01
CA ASP A 106 -16.36 -17.88 21.25
C ASP A 106 -15.27 -16.78 21.24
N LEU A 107 -14.17 -16.99 21.96
CA LEU A 107 -13.03 -16.06 21.95
C LEU A 107 -12.45 -15.89 20.53
N LEU A 108 -12.22 -17.00 19.84
CA LEU A 108 -11.68 -16.96 18.48
C LEU A 108 -12.63 -16.24 17.52
N GLY A 109 -13.93 -16.52 17.58
CA GLY A 109 -14.95 -15.87 16.76
C GLY A 109 -15.02 -14.36 16.98
N LYS A 110 -14.97 -13.91 18.24
CA LYS A 110 -14.90 -12.47 18.60
C LYS A 110 -13.65 -11.80 18.02
N LEU A 111 -12.48 -12.41 18.19
CA LEU A 111 -11.23 -11.89 17.66
C LEU A 111 -11.24 -11.82 16.12
N GLN A 112 -11.75 -12.86 15.45
CA GLN A 112 -11.89 -12.89 14.00
C GLN A 112 -12.85 -11.81 13.49
N ALA A 113 -13.97 -11.58 14.17
CA ALA A 113 -14.92 -10.53 13.83
C ALA A 113 -14.29 -9.12 13.95
N LEU A 114 -13.58 -8.84 15.05
CA LEU A 114 -12.87 -7.58 15.24
C LEU A 114 -11.76 -7.37 14.19
N ALA A 115 -11.02 -8.42 13.85
CA ALA A 115 -10.01 -8.37 12.80
C ALA A 115 -10.59 -8.12 11.42
N ALA A 116 -11.73 -8.75 11.09
CA ALA A 116 -12.44 -8.54 9.84
C ALA A 116 -12.97 -7.10 9.73
N GLN A 117 -13.53 -6.55 10.82
CA GLN A 117 -13.96 -5.15 10.88
C GLN A 117 -12.78 -4.20 10.68
N ALA A 118 -11.67 -4.40 11.40
CA ALA A 118 -10.47 -3.57 11.26
C ALA A 118 -9.90 -3.62 9.83
N ARG A 119 -9.90 -4.80 9.19
CA ARG A 119 -9.49 -4.95 7.79
C ARG A 119 -10.38 -4.15 6.85
N ALA A 120 -11.71 -4.24 6.99
CA ALA A 120 -12.65 -3.49 6.17
C ALA A 120 -12.43 -1.97 6.30
N GLN A 121 -12.38 -1.47 7.54
CA GLN A 121 -12.13 -0.05 7.81
C GLN A 121 -10.77 0.43 7.27
N ALA A 122 -9.72 -0.41 7.33
CA ALA A 122 -8.42 -0.06 6.79
C ALA A 122 -8.43 0.03 5.25
N LEU A 123 -9.20 -0.83 4.56
CA LEU A 123 -9.37 -0.73 3.11
C LEU A 123 -10.18 0.52 2.72
N GLU A 124 -11.24 0.84 3.46
CA GLU A 124 -12.00 2.08 3.29
C GLU A 124 -11.12 3.32 3.49
N LEU A 125 -10.32 3.33 4.56
CA LEU A 125 -9.36 4.40 4.85
C LEU A 125 -8.36 4.61 3.71
N ARG A 126 -7.81 3.51 3.16
CA ARG A 126 -6.91 3.57 1.99
C ARG A 126 -7.62 4.13 0.76
N ALA A 127 -8.88 3.75 0.57
CA ALA A 127 -9.68 4.20 -0.58
C ALA A 127 -10.01 5.70 -0.51
N CYS A 128 -10.01 6.32 0.67
CA CYS A 128 -10.19 7.78 0.79
C CYS A 128 -9.06 8.60 0.15
N LEU A 129 -7.84 8.04 0.01
CA LEU A 129 -6.75 8.74 -0.67
C LEU A 129 -6.93 8.70 -2.18
N PRO A 130 -6.94 9.86 -2.86
CA PRO A 130 -6.96 9.86 -4.31
C PRO A 130 -5.66 9.28 -4.87
N PRO A 131 -5.68 8.74 -6.11
CA PRO A 131 -4.48 8.26 -6.77
C PRO A 131 -3.44 9.38 -6.95
N PRO A 132 -2.14 9.04 -7.05
CA PRO A 132 -1.02 9.98 -7.10
C PRO A 132 -0.98 10.84 -8.38
N LEU A 133 -1.89 10.59 -9.33
CA LEU A 133 -2.10 11.40 -10.52
C LEU A 133 -2.48 12.85 -10.18
N GLN A 134 -3.18 13.05 -9.06
CA GLN A 134 -3.58 14.38 -8.60
C GLN A 134 -2.42 15.00 -7.83
N SER A 135 -1.86 16.10 -8.35
CA SER A 135 -0.76 16.85 -7.74
C SER A 135 -1.18 17.68 -6.51
N THR A 136 -2.48 17.86 -6.28
CA THR A 136 -3.01 18.63 -5.18
C THR A 136 -2.86 17.88 -3.84
N PRO A 137 -2.51 18.55 -2.74
CA PRO A 137 -2.58 17.96 -1.41
C PRO A 137 -3.99 17.43 -1.14
N ALA A 138 -4.08 16.22 -0.58
CA ALA A 138 -5.36 15.62 -0.25
C ALA A 138 -5.67 15.82 1.25
N PHE A 139 -6.73 16.55 1.57
CA PHE A 139 -7.27 16.60 2.93
C PHE A 139 -8.48 15.64 3.06
N ARG A 140 -8.49 14.81 4.11
CA ARG A 140 -9.58 13.86 4.40
C ARG A 140 -9.94 13.87 5.87
N HIS A 141 -11.22 14.09 6.15
CA HIS A 141 -11.81 13.77 7.45
C HIS A 141 -12.35 12.34 7.40
N VAL A 142 -11.95 11.49 8.34
CA VAL A 142 -12.28 10.07 8.39
C VAL A 142 -12.77 9.69 9.79
N GLN A 143 -13.63 8.68 9.86
CA GLN A 143 -14.22 8.19 11.11
C GLN A 143 -13.70 6.78 11.39
N VAL A 144 -12.44 6.70 11.84
CA VAL A 144 -11.76 5.45 12.15
C VAL A 144 -11.10 5.54 13.52
N PRO A 145 -10.93 4.42 14.23
CA PRO A 145 -10.18 4.44 15.49
C PRO A 145 -8.75 4.97 15.30
N VAL A 146 -8.27 5.76 16.26
CA VAL A 146 -6.86 6.24 16.32
C VAL A 146 -5.83 5.11 16.09
N PRO A 147 -5.90 3.94 16.75
CA PRO A 147 -4.93 2.87 16.50
C PRO A 147 -5.00 2.31 15.07
N LEU A 148 -6.18 2.35 14.43
CA LEU A 148 -6.30 1.98 13.02
C LEU A 148 -5.56 2.98 12.14
N LEU A 149 -5.84 4.28 12.28
CA LEU A 149 -5.19 5.33 11.50
C LEU A 149 -3.67 5.28 11.65
N ASP A 150 -3.18 5.18 12.90
CA ASP A 150 -1.75 5.15 13.19
C ASP A 150 -1.10 3.91 12.56
N SER A 151 -1.73 2.73 12.64
CA SER A 151 -1.22 1.49 12.05
C SER A 151 -1.14 1.52 10.51
N GLN A 152 -1.98 2.34 9.86
CA GLN A 152 -2.05 2.44 8.40
C GLN A 152 -1.12 3.49 7.82
N ALA A 153 -0.45 4.31 8.64
CA ALA A 153 0.41 5.40 8.20
C ALA A 153 1.41 4.99 7.09
N SER A 154 2.13 3.89 7.27
CA SER A 154 3.10 3.40 6.27
C SER A 154 2.43 2.93 4.96
N ALA A 155 1.25 2.32 5.03
CA ALA A 155 0.50 1.91 3.85
C ALA A 155 0.00 3.14 3.06
N LEU A 156 -0.51 4.16 3.76
CA LEU A 156 -0.98 5.41 3.16
C LEU A 156 0.16 6.18 2.46
N TRP A 157 1.33 6.25 3.09
CA TRP A 157 2.51 6.86 2.47
C TRP A 157 3.01 6.10 1.23
N ARG A 158 2.96 4.75 1.26
CA ARG A 158 3.32 3.93 0.09
C ARG A 158 2.31 4.10 -1.05
N LEU A 159 1.02 4.20 -0.73
CA LEU A 159 -0.06 4.48 -1.68
C LEU A 159 0.11 5.81 -2.41
N ARG A 160 0.42 6.85 -1.64
CA ARG A 160 0.53 8.24 -2.08
C ARG A 160 1.69 8.93 -1.35
N PRO A 161 2.88 9.05 -1.97
CA PRO A 161 3.98 9.83 -1.41
C PRO A 161 3.80 11.35 -1.52
N GLN A 162 2.85 11.81 -2.34
CA GLN A 162 2.47 13.22 -2.44
C GLN A 162 1.85 13.72 -1.12
N PRO A 163 1.84 15.03 -0.86
CA PRO A 163 1.27 15.56 0.38
C PRO A 163 -0.20 15.17 0.62
N TRP A 164 -0.53 14.86 1.87
CA TRP A 164 -1.89 14.62 2.32
C TRP A 164 -2.02 14.82 3.83
N LEU A 165 -3.22 15.15 4.29
CA LEU A 165 -3.57 15.30 5.70
C LEU A 165 -4.84 14.50 5.97
N MET A 166 -4.78 13.63 6.98
CA MET A 166 -5.93 12.91 7.50
C MET A 166 -6.25 13.36 8.91
N HIS A 167 -7.55 13.54 9.18
CA HIS A 167 -8.07 13.88 10.49
C HIS A 167 -9.13 12.87 10.92
N THR A 168 -8.97 12.35 12.12
CA THR A 168 -10.01 11.62 12.85
C THR A 168 -10.06 12.16 14.28
N PRO A 169 -11.17 12.03 15.02
CA PRO A 169 -11.21 12.47 16.41
C PRO A 169 -10.04 11.92 17.23
N GLY A 170 -9.30 12.81 17.90
CA GLY A 170 -8.10 12.52 18.68
C GLY A 170 -6.77 12.41 17.91
N ARG A 171 -6.75 12.46 16.57
CA ARG A 171 -5.51 12.26 15.79
C ARG A 171 -5.49 13.00 14.44
N LEU A 172 -4.36 13.65 14.17
CA LEU A 172 -3.97 14.13 12.85
C LEU A 172 -2.79 13.32 12.32
N LEU A 173 -2.83 12.97 11.04
CA LEU A 173 -1.75 12.31 10.31
C LEU A 173 -1.44 13.11 9.05
N LEU A 174 -0.27 13.74 9.03
CA LEU A 174 0.21 14.57 7.93
C LEU A 174 1.34 13.85 7.20
N CYS A 175 1.24 13.72 5.89
CA CYS A 175 2.35 13.34 5.03
C CYS A 175 2.82 14.55 4.25
N GLU A 176 4.07 14.93 4.46
CA GLU A 176 4.71 16.04 3.77
C GLU A 176 6.22 15.79 3.68
N ASN A 177 6.86 16.23 2.60
CA ASN A 177 8.31 16.05 2.39
C ASN A 177 8.79 14.59 2.56
N SER A 178 7.96 13.63 2.12
CA SER A 178 8.21 12.18 2.27
C SER A 178 8.32 11.70 3.73
N GLN A 179 7.81 12.46 4.69
CA GLN A 179 7.74 12.09 6.10
C GLN A 179 6.29 12.03 6.57
N ILE A 180 6.05 11.21 7.60
CA ILE A 180 4.76 11.12 8.28
C ILE A 180 4.89 11.79 9.65
N ILE A 181 4.01 12.75 9.89
CA ILE A 181 3.91 13.54 11.11
C ILE A 181 2.60 13.17 11.80
N PHE A 182 2.71 12.78 13.07
CA PHE A 182 1.60 12.43 13.94
C PHE A 182 1.38 13.59 14.91
N ALA A 183 0.17 14.13 14.97
CA ALA A 183 -0.19 15.20 15.89
C ALA A 183 -1.48 14.85 16.66
N PRO A 184 -1.68 15.38 17.88
CA PRO A 184 -2.96 15.27 18.57
C PRO A 184 -4.04 16.06 17.82
N GLU A 185 -5.29 15.86 18.20
CA GLU A 185 -6.37 16.75 17.78
C GLU A 185 -6.24 18.12 18.47
N PRO A 186 -6.45 19.24 17.76
CA PRO A 186 -6.50 20.57 18.38
C PRO A 186 -7.64 20.66 19.41
N PRO A 187 -7.49 21.46 20.48
CA PRO A 187 -8.54 21.63 21.51
C PRO A 187 -9.82 22.26 20.96
N SER A 188 -9.70 23.05 19.89
CA SER A 188 -10.82 23.63 19.15
C SER A 188 -10.49 23.61 17.67
N ILE A 189 -11.38 23.05 16.87
CA ILE A 189 -11.31 23.11 15.42
C ILE A 189 -12.27 24.21 14.97
N PRO A 190 -11.87 25.13 14.08
CA PRO A 190 -12.75 26.17 13.59
C PRO A 190 -14.07 25.59 13.06
N ASP A 191 -15.19 26.04 13.63
CA ASP A 191 -16.52 25.75 13.10
C ASP A 191 -16.60 26.35 11.71
N THR A 192 -16.54 25.47 10.73
CA THR A 192 -16.47 25.83 9.33
C THR A 192 -17.72 25.30 8.66
N ASP A 193 -18.44 26.22 8.03
CA ASP A 193 -19.62 25.95 7.22
C ASP A 193 -19.31 24.85 6.17
N THR A 194 -20.32 24.19 5.61
CA THR A 194 -20.08 23.11 4.63
C THR A 194 -19.51 23.61 3.29
N ALA A 195 -19.43 24.93 3.11
CA ALA A 195 -18.91 25.59 1.92
C ALA A 195 -17.45 25.16 1.60
N PRO A 196 -17.09 25.05 0.30
CA PRO A 196 -15.74 24.61 -0.11
C PRO A 196 -14.59 25.48 0.41
N GLU A 197 -14.82 26.79 0.54
CA GLU A 197 -13.83 27.75 1.06
C GLU A 197 -13.52 27.46 2.53
N ALA A 198 -14.55 27.20 3.33
CA ALA A 198 -14.43 26.85 4.74
C ALA A 198 -13.73 25.50 4.96
N GLN A 199 -13.92 24.52 4.05
CA GLN A 199 -13.15 23.26 4.08
C GLN A 199 -11.66 23.48 3.81
N THR A 200 -11.32 24.45 2.96
CA THR A 200 -9.93 24.81 2.65
C THR A 200 -9.26 25.49 3.84
N GLU A 201 -9.95 26.43 4.49
CA GLU A 201 -9.47 27.09 5.71
C GLU A 201 -9.24 26.09 6.84
N LYS A 202 -10.20 25.17 7.04
CA LYS A 202 -10.06 24.07 8.01
C LYS A 202 -8.83 23.21 7.71
N ALA A 203 -8.62 22.82 6.45
CA ALA A 203 -7.47 22.02 6.05
C ALA A 203 -6.14 22.74 6.34
N LEU A 204 -6.06 24.04 6.04
CA LEU A 204 -4.88 24.86 6.32
C LEU A 204 -4.61 25.00 7.82
N PHE A 205 -5.65 25.23 8.63
CA PHE A 205 -5.52 25.29 10.08
C PHE A 205 -4.98 23.98 10.66
N LEU A 206 -5.55 22.85 10.26
CA LEU A 206 -5.11 21.53 10.75
C LEU A 206 -3.70 21.17 10.25
N HIS A 207 -3.34 21.58 9.04
CA HIS A 207 -1.99 21.42 8.50
C HIS A 207 -0.98 22.19 9.36
N ASP A 208 -1.19 23.49 9.57
CA ASP A 208 -0.32 24.34 10.38
C ASP A 208 -0.20 23.83 11.82
N PHE A 209 -1.32 23.42 12.43
CA PHE A 209 -1.30 22.80 13.75
C PHE A 209 -0.45 21.53 13.77
N ALA A 210 -0.63 20.63 12.79
CA ALA A 210 0.15 19.40 12.70
C ALA A 210 1.65 19.66 12.46
N GLN A 211 2.02 20.73 11.74
CA GLN A 211 3.43 21.10 11.59
C GLN A 211 4.05 21.60 12.90
N ARG A 212 3.31 22.37 13.69
CA ARG A 212 3.82 22.97 14.96
C ARG A 212 3.82 21.98 16.12
N HIS A 213 2.80 21.12 16.19
CA HIS A 213 2.53 20.23 17.32
C HIS A 213 2.63 18.74 16.94
N GLY A 214 3.14 18.42 15.75
CA GLY A 214 3.35 17.05 15.33
C GLY A 214 4.77 16.56 15.56
N GLN A 215 4.94 15.24 15.57
CA GLN A 215 6.25 14.61 15.54
C GLN A 215 6.34 13.57 14.42
N SER A 216 7.51 13.48 13.81
CA SER A 216 7.83 12.37 12.91
C SER A 216 7.94 11.06 13.69
N ALA A 217 7.48 9.96 13.08
CA ALA A 217 7.62 8.61 13.66
C ALA A 217 9.05 8.25 14.05
N GLN A 218 10.05 8.80 13.34
CA GLN A 218 11.45 8.53 13.62
C GLN A 218 11.93 9.19 14.92
N HIS A 219 11.34 10.32 15.31
CA HIS A 219 11.77 11.14 16.45
C HIS A 219 10.87 11.00 17.68
N SER A 220 9.74 10.31 17.55
CA SER A 220 8.81 10.07 18.66
C SER A 220 8.82 8.63 19.12
N ILE A 221 8.83 8.45 20.44
CA ILE A 221 8.93 7.15 21.11
C ILE A 221 7.63 6.36 21.00
N TYR A 222 6.51 7.10 20.92
CA TYR A 222 5.16 6.56 20.82
C TYR A 222 4.90 6.06 19.39
N TRP A 223 5.44 6.76 18.40
CA TRP A 223 5.22 6.46 16.97
C TRP A 223 6.25 5.51 16.37
N ARG A 224 7.49 5.48 16.89
CA ARG A 224 8.53 4.51 16.48
C ARG A 224 8.12 3.05 16.75
N GLY A 225 7.19 2.85 17.69
CA GLY A 225 6.71 1.55 18.14
C GLY A 225 5.32 1.14 17.65
N VAL A 226 4.68 1.92 16.78
CA VAL A 226 3.37 1.56 16.23
C VAL A 226 3.52 0.34 15.34
N ASP A 227 2.77 -0.72 15.68
CA ASP A 227 2.73 -1.91 14.86
C ASP A 227 2.04 -1.61 13.53
N THR A 228 2.71 -1.96 12.43
CA THR A 228 2.14 -1.75 11.10
C THR A 228 1.20 -2.90 10.80
N PHE A 229 -0.10 -2.67 10.96
CA PHE A 229 -1.13 -3.63 10.57
C PHE A 229 -1.16 -3.76 9.04
N ARG A 230 -0.42 -4.75 8.52
CA ARG A 230 -0.44 -5.07 7.09
C ARG A 230 -1.67 -5.90 6.76
N LEU A 231 -2.17 -5.67 5.55
CA LEU A 231 -3.26 -6.42 4.94
C LEU A 231 -2.72 -7.22 3.75
N PRO A 232 -2.07 -8.37 3.96
CA PRO A 232 -1.72 -9.23 2.84
C PRO A 232 -3.00 -9.55 2.05
N PRO A 233 -3.01 -9.34 0.73
CA PRO A 233 -4.17 -9.64 -0.09
C PRO A 233 -4.30 -11.15 -0.26
N ALA A 234 -5.51 -11.67 -0.08
CA ALA A 234 -5.88 -13.02 -0.46
C ALA A 234 -6.21 -13.06 -1.97
N PRO A 235 -5.95 -14.18 -2.66
CA PRO A 235 -6.30 -14.33 -4.08
C PRO A 235 -7.78 -14.00 -4.38
N GLU A 236 -8.69 -14.41 -3.50
CA GLU A 236 -10.12 -14.21 -3.66
C GLU A 236 -10.49 -12.72 -3.63
N GLU A 237 -9.79 -11.90 -2.85
CA GLU A 237 -10.02 -10.46 -2.79
C GLU A 237 -9.57 -9.75 -4.08
N ILE A 238 -8.54 -10.26 -4.74
CA ILE A 238 -8.07 -9.75 -6.04
C ILE A 238 -9.12 -10.04 -7.12
N ASP A 239 -9.70 -11.24 -7.08
CA ASP A 239 -10.73 -11.66 -8.02
C ASP A 239 -12.05 -10.90 -7.80
N GLN A 240 -12.40 -10.62 -6.54
CA GLN A 240 -13.62 -9.90 -6.15
C GLN A 240 -13.50 -8.37 -6.21
N ALA A 241 -12.29 -7.82 -6.36
CA ALA A 241 -12.10 -6.38 -6.46
C ALA A 241 -12.94 -5.79 -7.61
N SER A 242 -13.74 -4.77 -7.27
CA SER A 242 -14.74 -4.15 -8.15
C SER A 242 -14.23 -2.94 -8.92
N SER A 243 -13.04 -2.42 -8.59
CA SER A 243 -12.44 -1.27 -9.25
C SER A 243 -10.91 -1.31 -9.20
N LEU A 244 -10.26 -0.60 -10.14
CA LEU A 244 -8.80 -0.45 -10.16
C LEU A 244 -8.27 0.23 -8.89
N HIS A 245 -9.08 1.13 -8.30
CA HIS A 245 -8.73 1.81 -7.06
C HIS A 245 -8.76 0.86 -5.86
N ALA A 246 -9.80 0.02 -5.73
CA ALA A 246 -9.86 -1.01 -4.71
C ALA A 246 -8.69 -2.00 -4.86
N LEU A 247 -8.40 -2.40 -6.10
CA LEU A 247 -7.28 -3.30 -6.42
C LEU A 247 -5.92 -2.68 -6.04
N ARG A 248 -5.73 -1.37 -6.27
CA ARG A 248 -4.55 -0.62 -5.82
C ARG A 248 -4.43 -0.61 -4.30
N CYS A 249 -5.52 -0.42 -3.57
CA CYS A 249 -5.52 -0.40 -2.10
C CYS A 249 -5.11 -1.75 -1.49
N LEU A 250 -5.48 -2.86 -2.14
CA LEU A 250 -5.05 -4.22 -1.80
C LEU A 250 -3.56 -4.44 -2.11
N ALA A 251 -3.10 -3.98 -3.27
CA ALA A 251 -1.75 -4.27 -3.79
C ALA A 251 -0.61 -3.72 -2.91
N VAL A 252 -0.85 -2.70 -2.10
CA VAL A 252 0.14 -1.98 -1.27
C VAL A 252 0.86 -2.86 -0.26
N ASP A 253 0.19 -3.89 0.21
CA ASP A 253 0.73 -4.88 1.13
C ASP A 253 0.95 -6.25 0.47
N CYS A 254 1.00 -6.28 -0.87
CA CYS A 254 1.34 -7.48 -1.61
C CYS A 254 2.68 -8.05 -1.14
N ALA A 255 2.65 -9.31 -0.71
CA ALA A 255 3.80 -10.07 -0.24
C ALA A 255 4.02 -11.37 -1.03
N PHE A 256 3.47 -11.48 -2.24
CA PHE A 256 3.49 -12.72 -3.04
C PHE A 256 4.88 -13.14 -3.53
N CYS A 257 5.87 -12.24 -3.51
CA CYS A 257 7.26 -12.58 -3.85
C CYS A 257 8.27 -11.74 -3.05
N PRO A 258 9.56 -12.15 -3.02
CA PRO A 258 10.60 -11.48 -2.24
C PRO A 258 10.86 -10.01 -2.64
N LEU A 259 10.49 -9.60 -3.85
CA LEU A 259 10.71 -8.21 -4.30
C LEU A 259 9.97 -7.17 -3.45
N SER A 260 8.83 -7.55 -2.86
CA SER A 260 8.06 -6.70 -1.95
C SER A 260 8.82 -6.28 -0.69
N GLN A 261 9.87 -7.03 -0.31
CA GLN A 261 10.67 -6.76 0.89
C GLN A 261 11.79 -5.73 0.63
N ALA A 262 12.30 -5.68 -0.61
CA ALA A 262 13.43 -4.82 -0.97
C ALA A 262 13.01 -3.51 -1.65
N ALA A 263 11.88 -3.52 -2.37
CA ALA A 263 11.31 -2.33 -3.00
C ALA A 263 10.78 -1.34 -1.95
N ASN A 264 10.76 -0.05 -2.25
CA ASN A 264 10.18 0.94 -1.34
C ASN A 264 8.65 0.85 -1.30
N ARG A 265 8.04 0.55 -2.45
CA ARG A 265 6.58 0.48 -2.58
C ARG A 265 6.17 -0.33 -3.81
N THR A 266 4.90 -0.72 -3.80
CA THR A 266 4.24 -1.25 -4.99
C THR A 266 3.99 -0.14 -6.00
N VAL A 267 4.44 -0.34 -7.23
CA VAL A 267 4.10 0.53 -8.37
C VAL A 267 2.99 -0.16 -9.14
N PHE A 268 1.77 0.25 -8.82
CA PHE A 268 0.56 -0.21 -9.50
C PHE A 268 0.44 0.43 -10.90
N GLY A 269 -0.62 0.09 -11.64
CA GLY A 269 -0.97 0.81 -12.85
C GLY A 269 -1.50 2.22 -12.59
N GLU A 270 -1.48 3.03 -13.64
CA GLU A 270 -1.92 4.43 -13.64
C GLU A 270 -2.54 4.76 -15.00
N GLY A 271 -3.65 5.53 -15.02
CA GLY A 271 -4.33 5.93 -16.26
C GLY A 271 -5.83 6.13 -16.08
N ALA A 272 -6.54 6.33 -17.19
CA ALA A 272 -8.01 6.34 -17.20
C ALA A 272 -8.57 4.98 -16.74
N THR A 273 -9.58 5.03 -15.86
CA THR A 273 -10.19 3.81 -15.30
C THR A 273 -11.05 3.03 -16.30
N GLY A 274 -11.44 3.67 -17.41
CA GLY A 274 -12.10 3.05 -18.56
C GLY A 274 -11.20 2.93 -19.80
N ALA A 275 -9.88 2.93 -19.62
CA ALA A 275 -8.95 2.91 -20.74
C ALA A 275 -9.16 1.70 -21.65
N ARG A 276 -9.45 1.96 -22.93
CA ARG A 276 -9.62 0.93 -23.97
C ARG A 276 -8.29 0.39 -24.51
N LEU A 277 -7.18 1.03 -24.13
CA LEU A 277 -5.83 0.61 -24.46
C LEU A 277 -4.98 0.54 -23.19
N ILE A 278 -4.26 -0.57 -23.04
CA ILE A 278 -3.30 -0.78 -21.95
C ILE A 278 -1.88 -0.96 -22.50
N PHE A 279 -0.91 -0.29 -21.87
CA PHE A 279 0.52 -0.50 -22.07
C PHE A 279 1.10 -1.30 -20.91
N VAL A 280 1.78 -2.40 -21.21
CA VAL A 280 2.39 -3.29 -20.22
C VAL A 280 3.90 -3.31 -20.41
N GLY A 281 4.64 -2.81 -19.42
CA GLY A 281 6.09 -2.90 -19.33
C GLY A 281 6.60 -4.11 -18.55
N GLU A 282 7.90 -4.14 -18.28
CA GLU A 282 8.56 -5.25 -17.56
C GLU A 282 8.35 -5.17 -16.04
N GLN A 283 8.90 -4.13 -15.42
CA GLN A 283 8.86 -3.87 -13.99
C GLN A 283 9.12 -2.38 -13.73
N PRO A 284 8.92 -1.87 -12.51
CA PRO A 284 9.26 -0.49 -12.17
C PRO A 284 10.79 -0.31 -12.14
N GLY A 285 11.25 0.90 -12.46
CA GLY A 285 12.63 1.32 -12.26
C GLY A 285 12.84 2.05 -10.95
N ASP A 286 14.01 2.67 -10.81
CA ASP A 286 14.45 3.39 -9.62
C ASP A 286 13.52 4.57 -9.27
N GLN A 287 13.17 5.40 -10.26
CA GLN A 287 12.30 6.56 -10.05
C GLN A 287 10.84 6.14 -9.85
N GLU A 288 10.38 5.12 -10.56
CA GLU A 288 9.04 4.57 -10.40
C GLU A 288 8.84 4.03 -8.97
N ASP A 289 9.83 3.31 -8.42
CA ASP A 289 9.81 2.79 -7.05
C ASP A 289 9.81 3.90 -5.98
N LEU A 290 10.46 5.04 -6.24
CA LEU A 290 10.43 6.17 -5.31
C LEU A 290 9.10 6.92 -5.35
N THR A 291 8.54 7.11 -6.55
CA THR A 291 7.36 7.95 -6.79
C THR A 291 6.03 7.20 -6.73
N GLY A 292 6.05 5.88 -6.89
CA GLY A 292 4.85 5.03 -6.93
C GLY A 292 4.08 5.10 -8.24
N ARG A 293 4.71 5.61 -9.30
CA ARG A 293 4.09 5.86 -10.61
C ARG A 293 4.86 5.12 -11.71
N PRO A 294 4.18 4.42 -12.65
CA PRO A 294 4.86 3.68 -13.70
C PRO A 294 5.39 4.64 -14.78
N PHE A 295 6.47 4.29 -15.49
CA PHE A 295 7.01 5.06 -16.62
C PHE A 295 7.26 6.55 -16.33
N VAL A 296 8.03 6.87 -15.29
CA VAL A 296 8.41 8.26 -14.96
C VAL A 296 9.90 8.54 -15.13
N GLY A 297 10.73 7.49 -15.19
CA GLY A 297 12.15 7.61 -15.47
C GLY A 297 12.47 7.87 -16.94
N PRO A 298 13.76 7.80 -17.35
CA PRO A 298 14.19 8.14 -18.71
C PRO A 298 13.48 7.34 -19.81
N ALA A 299 13.19 6.06 -19.57
CA ALA A 299 12.46 5.22 -20.50
C ALA A 299 10.98 5.65 -20.62
N GLY A 300 10.38 6.12 -19.53
CA GLY A 300 9.03 6.68 -19.51
C GLY A 300 8.96 8.02 -20.25
N GLN A 301 9.94 8.89 -20.09
CA GLN A 301 10.02 10.16 -20.83
C GLN A 301 10.13 9.93 -22.34
N LEU A 302 10.96 8.97 -22.78
CA LEU A 302 11.03 8.57 -24.19
C LEU A 302 9.69 7.98 -24.68
N PHE A 303 9.03 7.17 -23.85
CA PHE A 303 7.71 6.63 -24.15
C PHE A 303 6.69 7.76 -24.34
N ASP A 304 6.65 8.74 -23.44
CA ASP A 304 5.72 9.87 -23.49
C ASP A 304 5.94 10.70 -24.77
N GLN A 305 7.20 10.95 -25.15
CA GLN A 305 7.55 11.64 -26.41
C GLN A 305 7.04 10.86 -27.63
N ALA A 306 7.31 9.56 -27.68
CA ALA A 306 6.89 8.72 -28.80
C ALA A 306 5.36 8.57 -28.87
N LEU A 307 4.68 8.52 -27.73
CA LEU A 307 3.22 8.46 -27.65
C LEU A 307 2.60 9.76 -28.15
N GLN A 308 3.16 10.91 -27.76
CA GLN A 308 2.73 12.22 -28.26
C GLN A 308 2.92 12.34 -29.78
N GLU A 309 4.06 11.88 -30.32
CA GLU A 309 4.32 11.84 -31.76
C GLU A 309 3.38 10.87 -32.51
N ALA A 310 2.94 9.80 -31.84
CA ALA A 310 1.91 8.91 -32.34
C ALA A 310 0.49 9.52 -32.32
N GLY A 311 0.32 10.67 -31.66
CA GLY A 311 -0.97 11.36 -31.51
C GLY A 311 -1.78 10.92 -30.29
N GLY A 312 -1.17 10.20 -29.34
CA GLY A 312 -1.83 9.77 -28.10
C GLY A 312 -1.55 10.69 -26.92
N GLN A 313 -2.45 10.72 -25.95
CA GLN A 313 -2.23 11.38 -24.66
C GLN A 313 -2.15 10.33 -23.55
N ARG A 314 -1.10 10.40 -22.73
CA ARG A 314 -0.83 9.41 -21.68
C ARG A 314 -2.02 9.14 -20.75
N GLY A 315 -2.77 10.20 -20.40
CA GLY A 315 -3.91 10.13 -19.48
C GLY A 315 -5.06 9.26 -19.97
N ASP A 316 -5.18 9.05 -21.29
CA ASP A 316 -6.27 8.30 -21.92
C ASP A 316 -6.09 6.78 -21.80
N TYR A 317 -4.88 6.35 -21.45
CA TYR A 317 -4.47 4.94 -21.49
C TYR A 317 -4.09 4.43 -20.11
N TRP A 318 -4.19 3.12 -19.91
CA TRP A 318 -3.67 2.48 -18.70
C TRP A 318 -2.23 2.04 -18.90
N LEU A 319 -1.32 2.53 -18.06
CA LEU A 319 0.08 2.15 -18.09
C LEU A 319 0.39 1.30 -16.85
N THR A 320 0.99 0.14 -17.05
CA THR A 320 1.34 -0.77 -15.97
C THR A 320 2.54 -1.65 -16.31
N ASN A 321 2.96 -2.51 -15.39
CA ASN A 321 4.05 -3.45 -15.58
C ASN A 321 3.64 -4.90 -15.28
N ALA A 322 4.35 -5.87 -15.86
CA ALA A 322 4.15 -7.29 -15.54
C ALA A 322 4.47 -7.61 -14.07
N VAL A 323 5.49 -6.96 -13.51
CA VAL A 323 5.86 -7.05 -12.08
C VAL A 323 5.65 -5.68 -11.42
N LYS A 324 5.13 -5.65 -10.19
CA LYS A 324 4.78 -4.39 -9.48
C LYS A 324 5.83 -3.86 -8.50
N HIS A 325 6.94 -4.58 -8.31
CA HIS A 325 8.03 -4.21 -7.40
C HIS A 325 9.36 -4.17 -8.15
N PHE A 326 10.21 -3.20 -7.84
CA PHE A 326 11.50 -3.01 -8.51
C PHE A 326 12.49 -4.08 -8.06
N ARG A 327 12.97 -4.92 -8.99
CA ARG A 327 14.11 -5.81 -8.76
C ARG A 327 15.42 -5.08 -9.08
N PHE A 328 16.29 -4.98 -8.09
CA PHE A 328 17.60 -4.34 -8.21
C PHE A 328 18.67 -5.00 -7.36
N ILE A 329 19.92 -4.70 -7.66
CA ILE A 329 21.06 -4.92 -6.77
C ILE A 329 21.49 -3.57 -6.22
N GLN A 330 21.62 -3.47 -4.90
CA GLN A 330 22.15 -2.27 -4.25
C GLN A 330 23.67 -2.23 -4.45
N THR A 331 24.16 -1.19 -5.12
CA THR A 331 25.59 -0.84 -5.11
C THR A 331 25.81 0.37 -4.19
N PRO A 332 27.06 0.73 -3.85
CA PRO A 332 27.33 1.91 -3.03
C PRO A 332 26.79 3.21 -3.64
N ALA A 333 26.76 3.31 -4.97
CA ALA A 333 26.40 4.54 -5.67
C ALA A 333 24.94 4.56 -6.18
N ARG A 334 24.34 3.41 -6.48
CA ARG A 334 23.00 3.36 -7.10
C ARG A 334 22.32 2.00 -6.97
N ARG A 335 21.01 1.99 -7.20
CA ARG A 335 20.22 0.78 -7.39
C ARG A 335 20.28 0.33 -8.84
N LEU A 336 20.97 -0.79 -9.10
CA LEU A 336 21.15 -1.30 -10.45
C LEU A 336 20.00 -2.24 -10.80
N HIS A 337 19.20 -1.85 -11.79
CA HIS A 337 18.07 -2.64 -12.29
C HIS A 337 18.50 -4.06 -12.69
N GLN A 338 17.71 -5.05 -12.27
CA GLN A 338 17.87 -6.46 -12.62
C GLN A 338 16.56 -6.99 -13.22
N LYS A 339 16.63 -7.69 -14.36
CA LYS A 339 15.44 -8.27 -15.01
C LYS A 339 14.66 -9.18 -14.04
N PRO A 340 13.33 -9.12 -13.93
CA PRO A 340 12.60 -10.07 -13.10
C PRO A 340 12.71 -11.50 -13.65
N GLU A 341 12.88 -12.45 -12.75
CA GLU A 341 12.82 -13.89 -13.07
C GLU A 341 11.38 -14.38 -13.28
N ALA A 342 11.22 -15.56 -13.89
CA ALA A 342 9.92 -16.17 -14.18
C ALA A 342 9.03 -16.31 -12.93
N GLN A 343 9.61 -16.68 -11.78
CA GLN A 343 8.87 -16.78 -10.50
C GLN A 343 8.25 -15.44 -10.07
N HIS A 344 8.92 -14.31 -10.33
CA HIS A 344 8.39 -12.99 -9.99
C HIS A 344 7.22 -12.63 -10.90
N VAL A 345 7.34 -12.94 -12.20
CA VAL A 345 6.26 -12.73 -13.17
C VAL A 345 5.04 -13.56 -12.81
N GLN A 346 5.23 -14.85 -12.49
CA GLN A 346 4.15 -15.75 -12.08
C GLN A 346 3.47 -15.27 -10.79
N ALA A 347 4.24 -14.90 -9.77
CA ALA A 347 3.69 -14.40 -8.51
C ALA A 347 2.92 -13.07 -8.67
N CYS A 348 3.27 -12.25 -9.66
CA CYS A 348 2.60 -10.97 -9.94
C CYS A 348 1.43 -11.08 -10.94
N ALA A 349 1.28 -12.22 -11.62
CA ALA A 349 0.27 -12.43 -12.65
C ALA A 349 -1.17 -12.12 -12.19
N PRO A 350 -1.60 -12.44 -10.95
CA PRO A 350 -2.95 -12.10 -10.48
C PRO A 350 -3.27 -10.59 -10.58
N TRP A 351 -2.30 -9.71 -10.30
CA TRP A 351 -2.51 -8.27 -10.38
C TRP A 351 -2.76 -7.79 -11.81
N LEU A 352 -1.92 -8.26 -12.76
CA LEU A 352 -2.06 -7.90 -14.17
C LEU A 352 -3.34 -8.49 -14.77
N ALA A 353 -3.70 -9.72 -14.38
CA ALA A 353 -4.95 -10.33 -14.78
C ALA A 353 -6.16 -9.52 -14.29
N ALA A 354 -6.15 -9.08 -13.02
CA ALA A 354 -7.23 -8.27 -12.45
C ALA A 354 -7.32 -6.87 -13.07
N GLU A 355 -6.20 -6.20 -13.35
CA GLU A 355 -6.21 -4.92 -14.10
C GLU A 355 -6.87 -5.09 -15.48
N ARG A 356 -6.50 -6.14 -16.22
CA ARG A 356 -7.07 -6.41 -17.55
C ARG A 356 -8.53 -6.83 -17.50
N ARG A 357 -8.93 -7.60 -16.49
CA ARG A 357 -10.32 -7.98 -16.25
C ARG A 357 -11.19 -6.74 -16.02
N LEU A 358 -10.74 -5.82 -15.18
CA LEU A 358 -11.48 -4.61 -14.84
C LEU A 358 -11.54 -3.61 -15.99
N LEU A 359 -10.50 -3.54 -16.82
CA LEU A 359 -10.45 -2.63 -17.97
C LEU A 359 -11.14 -3.19 -19.22
N ALA A 360 -11.11 -4.52 -19.41
CA ALA A 360 -11.51 -5.19 -20.65
C ALA A 360 -10.99 -4.47 -21.92
N PRO A 361 -9.66 -4.24 -22.06
CA PRO A 361 -9.13 -3.36 -23.07
C PRO A 361 -9.30 -3.92 -24.49
N GLN A 362 -9.61 -3.05 -25.45
CA GLN A 362 -9.64 -3.39 -26.87
C GLN A 362 -8.23 -3.69 -27.41
N VAL A 363 -7.21 -3.01 -26.88
CA VAL A 363 -5.81 -3.16 -27.32
C VAL A 363 -4.87 -3.31 -26.12
N THR A 364 -4.04 -4.35 -26.12
CA THR A 364 -2.95 -4.56 -25.15
C THR A 364 -1.61 -4.46 -25.86
N VAL A 365 -0.82 -3.44 -25.51
CA VAL A 365 0.53 -3.23 -26.03
C VAL A 365 1.56 -3.77 -25.05
N MET A 366 2.34 -4.75 -25.51
CA MET A 366 3.37 -5.46 -24.74
C MET A 366 4.75 -4.86 -25.06
N LEU A 367 5.29 -4.09 -24.13
CA LEU A 367 6.57 -3.40 -24.26
C LEU A 367 7.71 -4.34 -23.84
N GLY A 368 8.28 -5.06 -24.81
CA GLY A 368 9.41 -5.96 -24.61
C GLY A 368 9.04 -7.40 -24.21
N VAL A 369 10.07 -8.25 -24.09
CA VAL A 369 9.93 -9.72 -23.98
C VAL A 369 9.16 -10.12 -22.73
N THR A 370 9.44 -9.48 -21.59
CA THR A 370 8.86 -9.87 -20.29
C THR A 370 7.37 -9.57 -20.25
N ALA A 371 6.95 -8.38 -20.70
CA ALA A 371 5.55 -8.04 -20.83
C ALA A 371 4.81 -8.98 -21.77
N ALA A 372 5.39 -9.26 -22.94
CA ALA A 372 4.79 -10.14 -23.93
C ALA A 372 4.65 -11.57 -23.39
N SER A 373 5.68 -12.09 -22.72
CA SER A 373 5.64 -13.45 -22.15
C SER A 373 4.63 -13.54 -21.01
N ALA A 374 4.48 -12.49 -20.19
CA ALA A 374 3.51 -12.44 -19.11
C ALA A 374 2.06 -12.45 -19.61
N ILE A 375 1.77 -11.71 -20.70
CA ILE A 375 0.42 -11.65 -21.28
C ILE A 375 0.09 -12.90 -22.09
N LEU A 376 1.04 -13.41 -22.88
CA LEU A 376 0.82 -14.53 -23.80
C LEU A 376 0.98 -15.91 -23.14
N GLY A 377 1.54 -15.97 -21.92
CA GLY A 377 1.78 -17.23 -21.21
C GLY A 377 2.83 -18.14 -21.86
N ARG A 378 3.67 -17.60 -22.75
CA ARG A 378 4.73 -18.35 -23.46
C ARG A 378 5.97 -17.48 -23.71
N PRO A 379 7.16 -18.08 -23.93
CA PRO A 379 8.32 -17.33 -24.40
C PRO A 379 8.04 -16.58 -25.72
N VAL A 380 8.56 -15.35 -25.82
CA VAL A 380 8.38 -14.46 -26.99
C VAL A 380 9.72 -14.02 -27.54
N THR A 381 9.84 -14.00 -28.88
CA THR A 381 10.99 -13.40 -29.58
C THR A 381 10.54 -12.12 -30.29
N ILE A 382 10.98 -10.96 -29.79
CA ILE A 382 10.51 -9.65 -30.28
C ILE A 382 10.69 -9.48 -31.79
N SER A 383 11.83 -9.88 -32.36
CA SER A 383 12.10 -9.71 -33.79
C SER A 383 11.12 -10.46 -34.70
N ARG A 384 10.44 -11.50 -34.20
CA ARG A 384 9.48 -12.30 -34.97
C ARG A 384 8.03 -11.84 -34.81
N GLU A 385 7.71 -11.19 -33.69
CA GLU A 385 6.33 -10.93 -33.28
C GLU A 385 5.98 -9.44 -33.19
N ARG A 386 6.98 -8.56 -33.26
CA ARG A 386 6.73 -7.11 -33.21
C ARG A 386 5.96 -6.59 -34.42
N SER A 387 5.30 -5.45 -34.24
CA SER A 387 4.74 -4.65 -35.35
C SER A 387 3.58 -5.34 -36.09
N ARG A 388 2.86 -6.23 -35.42
CA ARG A 388 1.65 -6.90 -35.94
C ARG A 388 0.58 -6.98 -34.87
N LEU A 389 -0.66 -6.64 -35.25
CA LEU A 389 -1.84 -6.91 -34.44
C LEU A 389 -2.27 -8.37 -34.57
N PHE A 390 -2.65 -8.98 -33.45
CA PHE A 390 -3.20 -10.33 -33.41
C PHE A 390 -4.27 -10.42 -32.32
N ASP A 391 -5.15 -11.42 -32.41
CA ASP A 391 -6.20 -11.63 -31.41
C ASP A 391 -5.63 -12.24 -30.13
N LEU A 392 -6.02 -11.68 -28.98
CA LEU A 392 -5.69 -12.26 -27.68
C LEU A 392 -6.78 -13.26 -27.26
N PRO A 393 -6.42 -14.41 -26.67
CA PRO A 393 -7.40 -15.38 -26.15
C PRO A 393 -8.36 -14.79 -25.12
N SER A 394 -7.92 -13.75 -24.40
CA SER A 394 -8.72 -13.01 -23.41
C SER A 394 -9.68 -11.99 -24.04
N GLY A 395 -9.74 -11.89 -25.37
CA GLY A 395 -10.41 -10.80 -26.09
C GLY A 395 -9.48 -9.60 -26.36
N GLY A 396 -9.86 -8.81 -27.36
CA GLY A 396 -9.10 -7.65 -27.84
C GLY A 396 -7.90 -8.03 -28.72
N LYS A 397 -7.16 -7.00 -29.16
CA LYS A 397 -5.93 -7.13 -29.95
C LYS A 397 -4.69 -7.03 -29.08
N GLY A 398 -3.69 -7.85 -29.37
CA GLY A 398 -2.34 -7.75 -28.84
C GLY A 398 -1.41 -7.10 -29.85
N LEU A 399 -0.50 -6.26 -29.37
CA LEU A 399 0.63 -5.74 -30.14
C LEU A 399 1.91 -5.89 -29.33
N VAL A 400 2.92 -6.54 -29.89
CA VAL A 400 4.26 -6.61 -29.30
C VAL A 400 5.14 -5.52 -29.91
N THR A 401 5.92 -4.83 -29.09
CA THR A 401 6.97 -3.91 -29.55
C THR A 401 8.18 -3.93 -28.62
N VAL A 402 9.21 -3.14 -28.93
CA VAL A 402 10.41 -3.00 -28.09
C VAL A 402 10.08 -2.27 -26.79
N HIS A 403 10.82 -2.59 -25.73
CA HIS A 403 10.72 -1.79 -24.51
C HIS A 403 11.46 -0.45 -24.71
N PRO A 404 10.93 0.71 -24.27
CA PRO A 404 11.57 2.02 -24.48
C PRO A 404 13.03 2.10 -23.98
N SER A 405 13.36 1.39 -22.90
CA SER A 405 14.74 1.32 -22.38
C SER A 405 15.75 0.67 -23.34
N PHE A 406 15.30 -0.15 -24.30
CA PHE A 406 16.16 -0.68 -25.37
C PHE A 406 16.67 0.46 -26.25
N LEU A 407 15.78 1.41 -26.62
CA LEU A 407 16.12 2.53 -27.49
C LEU A 407 17.20 3.42 -26.88
N LEU A 408 17.17 3.62 -25.56
CA LEU A 408 18.20 4.37 -24.83
C LEU A 408 19.58 3.69 -24.82
N ARG A 409 19.62 2.37 -25.06
CA ARG A 409 20.84 1.56 -25.00
C ARG A 409 21.44 1.25 -26.36
N VAL A 410 20.76 1.57 -27.47
CA VAL A 410 21.31 1.38 -28.83
C VAL A 410 22.48 2.34 -29.04
N PRO A 411 23.73 1.88 -29.18
CA PRO A 411 24.89 2.78 -29.26
C PRO A 411 24.91 3.59 -30.57
N ASP A 412 24.56 2.93 -31.68
CA ASP A 412 24.57 3.52 -33.02
C ASP A 412 23.41 4.52 -33.20
N PRO A 413 23.68 5.81 -33.49
CA PRO A 413 22.64 6.83 -33.61
C PRO A 413 21.66 6.59 -34.76
N GLN A 414 22.13 6.08 -35.90
CA GLN A 414 21.26 5.83 -37.08
C GLN A 414 20.26 4.71 -36.78
N ARG A 415 20.76 3.58 -36.28
CA ARG A 415 19.92 2.47 -35.81
C ARG A 415 18.98 2.89 -34.69
N ARG A 416 19.43 3.74 -33.76
CA ARG A 416 18.56 4.27 -32.70
C ARG A 416 17.38 5.05 -33.28
N ALA A 417 17.64 5.94 -34.24
CA ALA A 417 16.60 6.70 -34.93
C ALA A 417 15.65 5.81 -35.75
N GLU A 418 16.17 4.78 -36.41
CA GLU A 418 15.36 3.77 -37.10
C GLU A 418 14.44 3.00 -36.14
N GLU A 419 14.98 2.49 -35.04
CA GLU A 419 14.22 1.74 -34.04
C GLU A 419 13.18 2.63 -33.33
N TYR A 420 13.51 3.90 -33.09
CA TYR A 420 12.56 4.88 -32.56
C TYR A 420 11.41 5.13 -33.54
N ARG A 421 11.69 5.33 -34.85
CA ARG A 421 10.63 5.47 -35.85
C ARG A 421 9.72 4.26 -35.93
N LYS A 422 10.28 3.04 -35.88
CA LYS A 422 9.47 1.81 -35.83
C LYS A 422 8.62 1.76 -34.57
N PHE A 423 9.16 2.17 -33.43
CA PHE A 423 8.42 2.25 -32.18
C PHE A 423 7.23 3.22 -32.27
N VAL A 424 7.42 4.42 -32.83
CA VAL A 424 6.31 5.36 -33.09
C VAL A 424 5.27 4.77 -34.04
N THR A 425 5.69 4.07 -35.10
CA THR A 425 4.77 3.37 -36.01
C THR A 425 3.96 2.29 -35.28
N ASP A 426 4.58 1.52 -34.39
CA ASP A 426 3.89 0.51 -33.58
C ASP A 426 2.84 1.17 -32.67
N LEU A 427 3.18 2.31 -32.04
CA LEU A 427 2.22 3.08 -31.24
C LEU A 427 1.05 3.57 -32.10
N LYS A 428 1.30 4.15 -33.28
CA LYS A 428 0.25 4.57 -34.23
C LYS A 428 -0.68 3.42 -34.62
N LEU A 429 -0.11 2.23 -34.85
CA LEU A 429 -0.88 1.01 -35.14
C LEU A 429 -1.76 0.58 -33.97
N ALA A 430 -1.28 0.72 -32.73
CA ALA A 430 -2.09 0.44 -31.54
C ALA A 430 -3.25 1.43 -31.39
N LEU A 431 -2.99 2.72 -31.62
CA LEU A 431 -4.01 3.78 -31.53
C LEU A 431 -5.07 3.63 -32.62
N SER A 432 -4.68 3.30 -33.85
CA SER A 432 -5.64 3.11 -34.96
C SER A 432 -6.50 1.85 -34.82
N ALA A 433 -6.09 0.91 -33.97
CA ALA A 433 -6.85 -0.31 -33.69
C ALA A 433 -7.98 -0.11 -32.67
N LEU A 434 -8.06 1.07 -32.04
CA LEU A 434 -9.20 1.42 -31.20
C LEU A 434 -10.43 1.65 -32.08
N ALA A 435 -11.54 1.00 -31.73
CA ALA A 435 -12.81 1.30 -32.40
C ALA A 435 -13.18 2.79 -32.15
N PRO A 436 -13.82 3.47 -33.11
CA PRO A 436 -14.42 4.78 -32.81
C PRO A 436 -15.39 4.65 -31.63
N ASP A 437 -15.49 5.69 -30.80
CA ASP A 437 -16.49 5.71 -29.74
C ASP A 437 -17.87 5.53 -30.39
N SER A 438 -18.58 4.48 -30.00
CA SER A 438 -19.98 4.33 -30.37
C SER A 438 -20.70 5.53 -29.77
N LYS A 439 -21.09 6.49 -30.63
CA LYS A 439 -21.98 7.58 -30.23
C LYS A 439 -23.20 6.96 -29.57
N GLU A 440 -23.45 7.32 -28.32
CA GLU A 440 -24.70 7.01 -27.64
C GLU A 440 -25.84 7.56 -28.51
N GLU A 441 -26.68 6.65 -29.02
CA GLU A 441 -28.00 6.97 -29.59
C GLU A 441 -29.05 7.11 -28.48
#